data_AF-A0A7H2PYZ5-F1
#
_entry.id   AF-A0A7H2PYZ5-F1
#
_cell.length_a   1.000
_cell.length_b   1.000
_cell.length_c   1.000
_cell.angle_alpha   90.00
_cell.angle_beta   90.00
_cell.angle_gamma   90.00
#
_symmetry.space_group_name_H-M   'P 1'
#
loop_
_entity.id
_entity.type
_entity.pdbx_description
1 polymer ?
#
loop_
_entity_poly.entity_id
_entity_poly.type
_entity_poly.pdbx_seq_one_letter_code
_entity_poly.pdbx_strand_id
1 'polypeptide(L)'
;MKTFNEKLASWIHATPATEAGINNIQIPGQSELLVWQTRYKEPTLYEQDFVKNLIQAFSAGATALDDVVFALNQQGFRCESGDEWTSASFTEEMQCLGY
;
A
#
# COMPACT_ATOMS: atom_id res chain seq x y z
N MET A 1 5.39 5.53 42.74
CA MET A 1 4.93 4.92 41.47
C MET A 1 3.43 5.14 41.37
N LYS A 2 2.95 5.74 40.27
CA LYS A 2 1.51 5.94 40.06
C LYS A 2 0.92 4.66 39.42
N THR A 3 -0.18 4.17 39.98
CA THR A 3 -0.76 2.83 39.71
C THR A 3 -1.94 2.87 38.74
N PHE A 4 -2.14 3.96 37.99
CA PHE A 4 -3.30 4.12 37.10
C PHE A 4 -2.99 4.97 35.86
N ASN A 5 -3.76 4.72 34.80
CA ASN A 5 -3.62 5.33 33.48
C ASN A 5 -4.24 6.75 33.46
N GLU A 6 -3.40 7.77 33.30
CA GLU A 6 -3.82 9.19 33.27
C GLU A 6 -4.53 9.60 31.98
N LYS A 7 -4.54 8.76 30.94
CA LYS A 7 -5.26 8.99 29.68
C LYS A 7 -6.61 8.29 29.60
N LEU A 8 -7.10 7.68 30.68
CA LEU A 8 -8.42 7.07 30.71
C LEU A 8 -9.48 8.19 30.61
N ALA A 9 -10.00 8.42 29.41
CA ALA A 9 -11.03 9.43 29.18
C ALA A 9 -12.29 9.08 29.97
N SER A 10 -12.78 10.02 30.78
CA SER A 10 -13.92 9.91 31.70
C SER A 10 -15.29 9.65 31.03
N TRP A 11 -15.31 9.28 29.75
CA TRP A 11 -16.51 9.14 28.93
C TRP A 11 -17.23 7.80 29.11
N ILE A 12 -16.82 6.98 30.09
CA ILE A 12 -17.60 5.83 30.59
C ILE A 12 -18.65 6.32 31.60
N HIS A 13 -19.42 7.36 31.24
CA HIS A 13 -20.72 7.56 31.87
C HIS A 13 -21.68 6.56 31.22
N ALA A 14 -21.94 5.47 31.95
CA ALA A 14 -22.68 4.29 31.50
C ALA A 14 -24.19 4.51 31.23
N THR A 15 -24.67 5.76 31.19
CA THR A 15 -26.08 6.06 30.97
C THR A 15 -26.24 6.79 29.64
N PRO A 16 -26.77 6.13 28.59
CA PRO A 16 -27.07 6.82 27.34
C PRO A 16 -28.12 7.90 27.59
N ALA A 17 -27.96 9.06 26.94
CA ALA A 17 -28.94 10.13 27.00
C ALA A 17 -30.28 9.65 26.42
N THR A 18 -31.39 9.97 27.10
CA THR A 18 -32.76 9.61 26.67
C THR A 18 -33.30 10.48 25.53
N GLU A 19 -32.52 11.49 25.13
CA GLU A 19 -32.87 12.48 24.13
C GLU A 19 -32.26 12.07 22.78
N ALA A 20 -33.06 12.08 21.71
CA ALA A 20 -32.52 11.91 20.37
C ALA A 20 -31.53 13.04 20.08
N GLY A 21 -30.33 12.71 19.59
CA GLY A 21 -29.30 13.69 19.23
C GLY A 21 -29.71 14.53 18.02
N ILE A 22 -30.66 15.44 18.19
CA ILE A 22 -31.08 16.38 17.15
C ILE A 22 -29.95 17.39 16.96
N ASN A 23 -29.43 17.49 15.73
CA ASN A 23 -28.37 18.41 15.32
C ASN A 23 -26.97 18.20 15.95
N ASN A 24 -26.67 17.05 16.56
CA ASN A 24 -25.32 16.77 17.07
C ASN A 24 -24.71 15.55 16.37
N ILE A 25 -23.93 15.79 15.31
CA ILE A 25 -23.09 14.75 14.70
C ILE A 25 -21.79 14.69 15.52
N GLN A 26 -21.66 13.65 16.34
CA GLN A 26 -20.38 13.37 16.98
C GLN A 26 -19.39 12.87 15.93
N ILE A 27 -18.27 13.58 15.78
CA ILE A 27 -17.15 13.14 14.97
C ILE A 27 -16.23 12.35 15.90
N PRO A 28 -16.19 11.01 15.83
CA PRO A 28 -15.23 10.23 16.61
C PRO A 28 -13.81 10.69 16.23
N GLY A 29 -12.93 10.78 17.22
CA GLY A 29 -11.64 11.49 17.15
C GLY A 29 -10.87 11.33 15.85
N GLN A 30 -10.19 12.39 15.44
CA GLN A 30 -9.27 12.36 14.31
C GLN A 30 -8.13 11.38 14.61
N SER A 31 -8.17 10.20 14.00
CA SER A 31 -7.04 9.29 13.98
C SER A 31 -5.97 9.87 13.07
N GLU A 32 -4.73 9.97 13.57
CA GLU A 32 -3.59 10.28 12.71
C GLU A 32 -3.37 9.10 11.74
N LEU A 33 -3.56 9.36 10.46
CA LEU A 33 -3.22 8.41 9.41
C LEU A 33 -1.71 8.48 9.20
N LEU A 34 -0.98 7.65 9.95
CA LEU A 34 0.47 7.49 9.76
C LEU A 34 0.71 6.95 8.34
N VAL A 35 1.34 7.78 7.50
CA VAL A 35 1.76 7.38 6.15
C VAL A 35 3.03 6.56 6.29
N TRP A 36 2.88 5.23 6.38
CA TRP A 36 4.00 4.29 6.53
C TRP A 36 4.80 4.05 5.25
N GLN A 37 4.29 4.50 4.09
CA GLN A 37 5.00 4.45 2.83
C GLN A 37 5.44 5.86 2.43
N THR A 38 6.63 6.28 2.88
CA THR A 38 7.28 7.49 2.40
C THR A 38 8.18 7.14 1.23
N ARG A 39 7.70 7.31 0.00
CA ARG A 39 8.58 7.25 -1.18
C ARG A 39 9.55 8.44 -1.12
N TYR A 40 10.84 8.22 -1.31
CA TYR A 40 11.82 9.31 -1.28
C TYR A 40 11.84 10.14 -2.57
N LYS A 41 11.25 9.64 -3.65
CA LYS A 41 11.15 10.29 -4.98
C LYS A 41 9.80 10.01 -5.65
N GLU A 42 9.46 10.86 -6.60
CA GLU A 42 8.36 10.59 -7.55
C GLU A 42 8.69 9.39 -8.45
N PRO A 43 7.68 8.60 -8.85
CA PRO A 43 7.91 7.47 -9.74
C PRO A 43 8.44 7.90 -11.10
N THR A 44 9.49 7.24 -11.56
CA THR A 44 10.03 7.46 -12.91
C THR A 44 9.03 6.97 -13.97
N LEU A 45 9.20 7.39 -15.23
CA LEU A 45 8.39 6.87 -16.34
C LEU A 45 8.52 5.36 -16.48
N TYR A 46 9.74 4.84 -16.32
CA TYR A 46 9.99 3.40 -16.32
C TYR A 46 9.21 2.68 -15.21
N GLU A 47 9.22 3.19 -13.98
CA GLU A 47 8.48 2.60 -12.85
C GLU A 47 6.96 2.63 -13.11
N GLN A 48 6.44 3.68 -13.74
CA GLN A 48 5.02 3.78 -14.12
C GLN A 48 4.65 2.78 -15.22
N ASP A 49 5.47 2.66 -16.26
CA ASP A 49 5.27 1.69 -17.34
C ASP A 49 5.40 0.26 -16.81
N PHE A 50 6.33 0.02 -15.89
CA PHE A 50 6.49 -1.28 -15.26
C PHE A 50 5.22 -1.71 -14.51
N VAL A 51 4.64 -0.81 -13.70
CA VAL A 51 3.37 -1.06 -13.00
C VAL A 51 2.25 -1.38 -13.99
N LYS A 52 2.15 -0.66 -15.11
CA LYS A 52 1.14 -0.92 -16.13
C LYS A 52 1.26 -2.32 -16.73
N ASN A 53 2.48 -2.75 -17.07
CA ASN A 53 2.73 -4.08 -17.61
C ASN A 53 2.47 -5.18 -16.56
N LEU A 54 2.81 -4.94 -15.28
CA LEU A 54 2.48 -5.84 -14.18
C LEU A 54 0.96 -5.99 -13.99
N ILE A 55 0.22 -4.90 -13.99
CA ILE A 55 -1.25 -4.92 -13.92
C ILE A 55 -1.81 -5.78 -15.05
N GLN A 56 -1.30 -5.64 -16.26
CA GLN A 56 -1.71 -6.45 -17.41
C GLN A 56 -1.36 -7.93 -17.23
N ALA A 57 -0.14 -8.26 -16.77
CA ALA A 57 0.29 -9.64 -16.52
C ALA A 57 -0.61 -10.33 -15.48
N PHE A 58 -0.86 -9.69 -14.34
CA PHE A 58 -1.72 -10.24 -13.29
C PHE A 58 -3.19 -10.32 -13.72
N SER A 59 -3.69 -9.32 -14.47
CA SER A 59 -5.05 -9.36 -15.01
C SER A 59 -5.25 -10.49 -16.03
N ALA A 60 -4.19 -10.90 -16.71
CA ALA A 60 -4.18 -12.05 -17.62
C ALA A 60 -4.07 -13.40 -16.89
N GLY A 61 -3.93 -13.42 -15.57
CA GLY A 61 -3.90 -14.63 -14.74
C GLY A 61 -2.51 -15.16 -14.41
N ALA A 62 -1.45 -14.36 -14.54
CA ALA A 62 -0.14 -14.73 -14.00
C ALA A 62 -0.23 -14.93 -12.48
N THR A 63 0.26 -16.06 -11.95
CA THR A 63 0.20 -16.36 -10.51
C THR A 63 1.56 -16.75 -9.92
N ALA A 64 2.49 -17.19 -10.77
CA ALA A 64 3.86 -17.48 -10.40
C ALA A 64 4.84 -16.46 -10.99
N LEU A 65 6.05 -16.41 -10.41
CA LEU A 65 7.12 -15.53 -10.89
C LEU A 65 7.45 -15.77 -12.37
N ASP A 66 7.55 -17.03 -12.78
CA ASP A 66 7.86 -17.38 -14.18
C ASP A 66 6.75 -16.93 -15.14
N ASP A 67 5.47 -16.95 -14.71
CA ASP A 67 4.36 -16.43 -15.51
C ASP A 67 4.50 -14.92 -15.73
N VAL A 68 4.88 -14.18 -14.68
CA VAL A 68 5.06 -12.73 -14.73
C VAL A 68 6.21 -12.38 -15.67
N VAL A 69 7.37 -13.03 -15.51
CA VAL A 69 8.55 -12.84 -16.37
C VAL A 69 8.20 -13.13 -17.83
N PHE A 70 7.52 -14.25 -18.08
CA PHE A 70 7.06 -14.60 -19.42
C PHE A 70 6.10 -13.56 -20.00
N ALA A 71 5.13 -13.10 -19.21
CA ALA A 71 4.16 -12.09 -19.63
C ALA A 71 4.82 -10.74 -19.95
N LEU A 72 5.78 -10.29 -19.13
CA LEU A 72 6.53 -9.05 -19.37
C LEU A 72 7.32 -9.12 -20.69
N ASN A 73 8.00 -10.25 -20.92
CA ASN A 73 8.75 -10.46 -22.16
C ASN A 73 7.85 -10.50 -23.39
N GLN A 74 6.69 -11.16 -23.30
CA GLN A 74 5.67 -11.18 -24.36
C GLN A 74 5.06 -9.79 -24.63
N GLN A 75 4.91 -8.96 -23.60
CA GLN A 75 4.45 -7.57 -23.74
C GLN A 75 5.51 -6.67 -24.41
N GLY A 76 6.74 -7.19 -24.63
CA GLY A 76 7.85 -6.41 -25.18
C GLY A 76 8.48 -5.46 -24.15
N PHE A 77 8.11 -5.58 -22.87
CA PHE A 77 8.71 -4.80 -21.80
C PHE A 77 10.10 -5.39 -21.48
N ARG A 78 11.08 -4.52 -21.28
CA ARG A 78 12.47 -4.86 -20.99
C ARG A 78 12.89 -4.21 -19.68
N CYS A 79 13.90 -4.76 -19.02
CA CYS A 79 14.44 -4.14 -17.81
C CYS A 79 15.11 -2.80 -18.16
N GLU A 80 15.50 -2.03 -17.13
CA GLU A 80 16.13 -0.72 -17.32
C GLU A 80 17.42 -0.79 -18.18
N SER A 81 18.15 -1.90 -18.16
CA SER A 81 19.32 -2.13 -19.04
C SER A 81 18.95 -2.46 -20.50
N GLY A 82 17.68 -2.77 -20.78
CA GLY A 82 17.17 -3.17 -22.09
C GLY A 82 17.15 -4.67 -22.35
N ASP A 83 17.60 -5.49 -21.40
CA ASP A 83 17.62 -6.95 -21.51
C ASP A 83 16.23 -7.58 -21.29
N GLU A 84 16.10 -8.86 -21.66
CA GLU A 84 14.91 -9.65 -21.35
C GLU A 84 14.82 -9.95 -19.85
N TRP A 85 13.59 -10.06 -19.36
CA TRP A 85 13.34 -10.43 -17.98
C TRP A 85 13.74 -11.88 -17.71
N THR A 86 14.39 -12.07 -16.57
CA THR A 86 14.63 -13.37 -15.96
C THR A 86 14.10 -13.32 -14.52
N SER A 87 13.85 -14.47 -13.91
CA SER A 87 13.40 -14.53 -12.52
C SER A 87 14.42 -13.91 -11.55
N ALA A 88 15.72 -13.98 -11.88
CA ALA A 88 16.79 -13.34 -11.12
C ALA A 88 16.75 -11.80 -11.24
N SER A 89 16.75 -11.27 -12.47
CA SER A 89 16.71 -9.81 -12.69
C SER A 89 15.42 -9.18 -12.17
N PHE A 90 14.29 -9.89 -12.25
CA PHE A 90 13.04 -9.44 -11.62
C PHE A 90 13.15 -9.35 -10.10
N THR A 91 13.76 -10.33 -9.46
CA THR A 91 13.92 -10.35 -8.00
C THR A 91 14.83 -9.21 -7.53
N GLU A 92 15.95 -8.99 -8.23
CA GLU A 92 16.86 -7.86 -7.97
C GLU A 92 16.14 -6.51 -8.11
N GLU A 93 15.33 -6.36 -9.16
CA GLU A 93 14.55 -5.15 -9.38
C GLU A 93 13.54 -4.89 -8.25
N MET A 94 12.80 -5.91 -7.82
CA MET A 94 11.85 -5.79 -6.70
C MET A 94 12.55 -5.44 -5.39
N GLN A 95 13.76 -5.94 -5.16
CA GLN A 95 14.58 -5.55 -4.00
C GLN A 95 15.03 -4.10 -4.09
N CYS A 96 15.42 -3.64 -5.28
CA CYS A 96 15.82 -2.26 -5.53
C CYS A 96 14.66 -1.29 -5.34
N LEU A 97 13.43 -1.65 -5.73
CA LEU A 97 12.25 -0.78 -5.64
C LEU A 97 11.51 -0.85 -4.29
N GLY A 98 11.80 -1.85 -3.45
CA GLY A 98 11.12 -2.11 -2.19
C GLY A 98 11.66 -1.36 -0.96
N TYR A 99 12.41 -0.27 -1.15
CA TYR A 99 12.99 0.55 -0.07
C TYR A 99 11.96 1.30 0.79
#